data_AF-A0A6A2XNT0-F1
#
_entry.id   AF-A0A6A2XNT0-F1
#
_cell.length_a   1.000
_cell.length_b   1.000
_cell.length_c   1.000
_cell.angle_alpha   90.00
_cell.angle_beta   90.00
_cell.angle_gamma   90.00
#
_symmetry.space_group_name_H-M   'P 1'
#
loop_
_entity.id
_entity.type
_entity.pdbx_description
1 polymer ?
#
loop_
_entity_poly.entity_id
_entity_poly.type
_entity_poly.pdbx_seq_one_letter_code
_entity_poly.pdbx_strand_id
1 'polypeptide(L)'
;MHDLLQQMGRDIFRSESPSEPGRRSRMWIPEDIYDVLIENSGTKTLKGMQLDMSRIPELEIKAEAFVKIRKLQFLKFYGTISKIFFPQGLLSLPDELRYLCWKGYPLKTLPTRFDPKNPVELDMGCSRVELLWEGKQDLVNLKVISLVDSTNLVRIPDLSSATNLEFINFSNCTKLLELPSSLQHLEKLTRSNSRLCKNL
;
A
#
# COMPACT_ATOMS: atom_id res chain seq x y z
N MET A 1 -12.24 -18.94 -2.21
CA MET A 1 -11.77 -19.42 -3.53
C MET A 1 -11.23 -20.82 -3.32
N HIS A 2 -11.57 -21.78 -4.18
CA HIS A 2 -11.11 -23.16 -4.05
C HIS A 2 -9.62 -23.28 -4.45
N ASP A 3 -8.85 -24.12 -3.75
CA ASP A 3 -7.40 -24.21 -3.91
C ASP A 3 -6.96 -24.58 -5.33
N LEU A 4 -7.70 -25.49 -5.98
CA LEU A 4 -7.46 -25.87 -7.37
C LEU A 4 -7.58 -24.70 -8.36
N LEU A 5 -8.60 -23.85 -8.20
CA LEU A 5 -8.78 -22.67 -9.06
C LEU A 5 -7.65 -21.65 -8.83
N GLN A 6 -7.21 -21.52 -7.58
CA GLN A 6 -6.08 -20.67 -7.25
C GLN A 6 -4.79 -21.20 -7.89
N GLN A 7 -4.56 -22.51 -7.84
CA GLN A 7 -3.40 -23.16 -8.45
C GLN A 7 -3.40 -23.00 -9.98
N MET A 8 -4.53 -23.25 -10.63
CA MET A 8 -4.67 -23.03 -12.08
C MET A 8 -4.35 -21.58 -12.46
N GLY A 9 -4.86 -20.61 -11.70
CA GLY A 9 -4.53 -19.20 -11.92
C GLY A 9 -3.04 -18.93 -11.80
N ARG A 10 -2.38 -19.48 -10.76
CA ARG A 10 -0.93 -19.37 -10.57
C ARG A 10 -0.15 -19.94 -11.76
N ASP A 11 -0.53 -21.10 -12.26
CA ASP A 11 0.20 -21.74 -13.36
C ASP A 11 0.08 -20.94 -14.67
N ILE A 12 -1.10 -20.35 -14.94
CA ILE A 12 -1.32 -19.45 -16.09
C ILE A 12 -0.35 -18.26 -16.02
N PHE A 13 -0.32 -17.52 -14.91
CA PHE A 13 0.52 -16.32 -14.81
C PHE A 13 2.02 -16.64 -14.82
N ARG A 14 2.42 -17.82 -14.30
CA ARG A 14 3.82 -18.28 -14.40
C ARG A 14 4.21 -18.58 -15.86
N SER A 15 3.27 -19.09 -16.66
CA SER A 15 3.50 -19.41 -18.07
C SER A 15 3.61 -18.17 -18.99
N GLU A 16 3.13 -17.00 -18.57
CA GLU A 16 3.22 -15.76 -19.35
C GLU A 16 4.66 -15.35 -19.66
N SER A 17 5.57 -15.61 -18.72
CA SER A 17 7.00 -15.35 -18.87
C SER A 17 7.79 -16.27 -17.94
N PRO A 18 8.14 -17.48 -18.39
CA PRO A 18 8.80 -18.47 -17.54
C PRO A 18 10.16 -18.01 -17.02
N SER A 19 10.97 -17.37 -17.88
CA SER A 19 12.35 -16.95 -17.60
C SER A 19 12.49 -15.52 -17.07
N GLU A 20 11.50 -14.64 -17.29
CA GLU A 20 11.57 -13.23 -16.85
C GLU A 20 10.38 -12.89 -15.94
N PRO A 21 10.46 -13.13 -14.62
CA PRO A 21 9.36 -12.90 -13.70
C PRO A 21 8.79 -11.48 -13.73
N GLY A 22 9.64 -10.46 -13.92
CA GLY A 22 9.25 -9.05 -14.00
C GLY A 22 8.35 -8.68 -15.19
N ARG A 23 8.18 -9.60 -16.17
CA ARG A 23 7.28 -9.44 -17.32
C ARG A 23 5.94 -10.14 -17.15
N ARG A 24 5.75 -10.91 -16.08
CA ARG A 24 4.45 -11.52 -15.75
C ARG A 24 3.45 -10.44 -15.32
N SER A 25 2.16 -10.70 -15.53
CA SER A 25 1.07 -9.83 -15.12
C SER A 25 0.80 -9.92 -13.61
N ARG A 26 1.14 -11.06 -12.98
CA ARG A 26 0.97 -11.27 -11.54
C ARG A 26 2.12 -12.06 -10.93
N MET A 27 2.48 -11.71 -9.70
CA MET A 27 3.54 -12.38 -8.94
C MET A 27 3.10 -12.68 -7.50
N TRP A 28 3.49 -13.87 -7.02
CA TRP A 28 3.27 -14.32 -5.63
C TRP A 28 4.40 -15.21 -5.09
N ILE A 29 5.39 -15.55 -5.91
CA ILE A 29 6.57 -16.33 -5.50
C ILE A 29 7.53 -15.35 -4.82
N PRO A 30 7.79 -15.48 -3.51
CA PRO A 30 8.57 -14.48 -2.78
C PRO A 30 9.98 -14.26 -3.34
N GLU A 31 10.63 -15.33 -3.78
CA GLU A 31 12.00 -15.31 -4.33
C GLU A 31 12.04 -14.52 -5.65
N ASP A 32 11.10 -14.78 -6.57
CA ASP A 32 10.98 -14.02 -7.82
C ASP A 32 10.68 -12.53 -7.55
N ILE A 33 9.84 -12.23 -6.56
CA ILE A 33 9.51 -10.83 -6.19
C ILE A 33 10.73 -10.13 -5.62
N TYR A 34 11.49 -10.82 -4.75
CA TYR A 34 12.72 -10.31 -4.19
C TYR A 34 13.69 -9.89 -5.30
N ASP A 35 13.95 -10.79 -6.27
CA ASP A 35 14.84 -10.52 -7.41
C ASP A 35 14.32 -9.38 -8.30
N VAL A 36 13.00 -9.32 -8.54
CA VAL A 36 12.40 -8.26 -9.36
C VAL A 36 12.51 -6.89 -8.70
N LEU A 37 12.34 -6.80 -7.37
CA LEU A 37 12.42 -5.55 -6.63
C LEU A 37 13.86 -5.07 -6.46
N ILE A 38 14.81 -5.97 -6.18
CA ILE A 38 16.22 -5.61 -5.99
C ILE A 38 16.88 -5.17 -7.31
N GLU A 39 16.59 -5.88 -8.41
CA GLU A 39 17.11 -5.55 -9.74
C GLU A 39 16.33 -4.43 -10.43
N ASN A 40 15.21 -3.97 -9.85
CA ASN A 40 14.29 -3.00 -10.47
C ASN A 40 13.95 -3.39 -11.93
N SER A 41 13.63 -4.68 -12.11
CA SER A 41 13.38 -5.33 -13.41
C SER A 41 11.89 -5.50 -13.74
N GLY A 42 11.01 -5.08 -12.82
CA GLY A 42 9.57 -5.09 -13.03
C GLY A 42 9.16 -4.16 -14.18
N THR A 43 8.11 -4.55 -14.91
CA THR A 43 7.69 -3.85 -16.13
C THR A 43 6.21 -3.43 -16.08
N LYS A 44 5.78 -2.69 -17.12
CA LYS A 44 4.39 -2.24 -17.29
C LYS A 44 3.36 -3.36 -17.47
N THR A 45 3.79 -4.61 -17.65
CA THR A 45 2.87 -5.75 -17.74
C THR A 45 2.36 -6.17 -16.37
N LEU A 46 3.14 -5.93 -15.31
CA LEU A 46 2.80 -6.33 -13.96
C LEU A 46 1.61 -5.51 -13.44
N LYS A 47 0.54 -6.23 -13.10
CA LYS A 47 -0.74 -5.71 -12.58
C LYS A 47 -0.96 -6.06 -11.12
N GLY A 48 -0.37 -7.15 -10.63
CA GLY A 48 -0.53 -7.57 -9.24
C GLY A 48 0.72 -8.17 -8.63
N MET A 49 1.03 -7.80 -7.39
CA MET A 49 2.15 -8.34 -6.64
C MET A 49 1.70 -8.64 -5.21
N GLN A 50 1.90 -9.87 -4.77
CA GLN A 50 1.60 -10.31 -3.41
C GLN A 50 2.85 -10.95 -2.79
N LEU A 51 3.36 -10.38 -1.71
CA LEU A 51 4.57 -10.84 -1.03
C LEU A 51 4.27 -11.15 0.43
N ASP A 52 4.53 -12.39 0.82
CA ASP A 52 4.71 -12.74 2.23
C ASP A 52 6.14 -12.38 2.63
N MET A 53 6.29 -11.26 3.32
CA MET A 53 7.61 -10.76 3.76
C MET A 53 8.27 -11.70 4.77
N SER A 54 7.52 -12.60 5.44
CA SER A 54 8.14 -13.59 6.34
C SER A 54 9.04 -14.58 5.59
N ARG A 55 8.83 -14.74 4.27
CA ARG A 55 9.51 -15.72 3.40
C ARG A 55 10.74 -15.18 2.66
N ILE A 56 11.06 -13.90 2.80
CA ILE A 56 12.28 -13.30 2.22
C ILE A 56 13.25 -12.87 3.33
N PRO A 57 14.55 -12.70 3.04
CA PRO A 57 15.45 -11.96 3.93
C PRO A 57 15.09 -10.47 3.96
N GLU A 58 15.89 -9.68 4.70
CA GLU A 58 15.81 -8.23 4.61
C GLU A 58 16.08 -7.76 3.18
N LEU A 59 15.25 -6.83 2.70
CA LEU A 59 15.24 -6.35 1.33
C LEU A 59 15.36 -4.83 1.32
N GLU A 60 16.51 -4.35 0.86
CA GLU A 60 16.74 -2.94 0.58
C GLU A 60 16.22 -2.62 -0.84
N ILE A 61 15.31 -1.65 -0.94
CA ILE A 61 14.68 -1.26 -2.20
C ILE A 61 15.09 0.18 -2.54
N LYS A 62 15.50 0.37 -3.80
CA LYS A 62 15.83 1.69 -4.37
C LYS A 62 14.59 2.57 -4.46
N ALA A 63 14.78 3.88 -4.38
CA ALA A 63 13.68 4.85 -4.38
C ALA A 63 12.83 4.80 -5.67
N GLU A 64 13.39 4.32 -6.79
CA GLU A 64 12.77 4.22 -8.11
C GLU A 64 12.02 2.89 -8.36
N ALA A 65 11.93 1.98 -7.38
CA ALA A 65 11.48 0.59 -7.63
C ALA A 65 10.09 0.46 -8.28
N PHE A 66 9.17 1.40 -8.02
CA PHE A 66 7.84 1.39 -8.62
C PHE A 66 7.70 2.26 -9.88
N VAL A 67 8.74 3.00 -10.27
CA VAL A 67 8.69 3.92 -11.42
C VAL A 67 8.43 3.17 -12.73
N LYS A 68 9.06 2.00 -12.92
CA LYS A 68 8.87 1.17 -14.13
C LYS A 68 7.57 0.36 -14.12
N ILE A 69 7.01 0.11 -12.93
CA ILE A 69 5.82 -0.72 -12.69
C ILE A 69 4.54 0.13 -12.59
N ARG A 70 4.46 1.20 -13.37
CA ARG A 70 3.36 2.20 -13.35
C ARG A 70 1.94 1.65 -13.56
N LYS A 71 1.82 0.43 -14.07
CA LYS A 71 0.55 -0.24 -14.40
C LYS A 71 0.08 -1.18 -13.29
N LEU A 72 0.80 -1.27 -12.17
CA LEU A 72 0.44 -2.11 -11.02
C LEU A 72 -0.86 -1.61 -10.40
N GLN A 73 -1.80 -2.52 -10.17
CA GLN A 73 -3.13 -2.25 -9.62
C GLN A 73 -3.28 -2.81 -8.20
N PHE A 74 -2.63 -3.93 -7.91
CA PHE A 74 -2.72 -4.61 -6.61
C PHE A 74 -1.32 -4.82 -6.04
N LEU A 75 -1.03 -4.20 -4.91
CA LEU A 75 0.18 -4.44 -4.14
C LEU A 75 -0.21 -4.94 -2.75
N LYS A 76 0.25 -6.13 -2.37
CA LYS A 76 -0.05 -6.73 -1.07
C LYS A 76 1.20 -7.30 -0.42
N PHE A 77 1.80 -6.53 0.47
CA PHE A 77 2.93 -6.94 1.31
C PHE A 77 2.41 -7.16 2.73
N TYR A 78 2.61 -8.39 3.24
CA TYR A 78 2.11 -8.82 4.54
C TYR A 78 3.13 -9.70 5.26
N GLY A 79 2.93 -9.89 6.56
CA GLY A 79 3.87 -10.57 7.45
C GLY A 79 3.85 -9.91 8.84
N THR A 80 4.51 -10.52 9.81
CA THR A 80 4.53 -10.04 11.20
C THR A 80 5.51 -8.89 11.43
N ILE A 81 6.59 -8.82 10.65
CA ILE A 81 7.64 -7.81 10.75
C ILE A 81 7.96 -7.32 9.34
N SER A 82 8.08 -6.00 9.18
CA SER A 82 8.55 -5.41 7.93
C SER A 82 10.02 -5.76 7.73
N LYS A 83 10.31 -6.45 6.62
CA LYS A 83 11.67 -6.77 6.19
C LYS A 83 12.15 -5.88 5.04
N ILE A 84 11.36 -4.87 4.67
CA ILE A 84 11.64 -4.01 3.52
C ILE A 84 12.11 -2.64 4.00
N PHE A 85 13.18 -2.14 3.39
CA PHE A 85 13.81 -0.87 3.74
C PHE A 85 13.98 0.02 2.51
N PHE A 86 13.83 1.33 2.72
CA PHE A 86 14.00 2.37 1.70
C PHE A 86 14.95 3.44 2.25
N PRO A 87 16.28 3.22 2.18
CA PRO A 87 17.23 4.13 2.81
C PRO A 87 17.22 5.53 2.20
N GLN A 88 16.87 5.65 0.92
CA GLN A 88 16.72 6.93 0.21
C GLN A 88 15.25 7.37 0.08
N GLY A 89 14.33 6.72 0.79
CA GLY A 89 12.89 6.94 0.65
C GLY A 89 12.30 6.29 -0.60
N LEU A 90 11.08 6.71 -0.95
CA LEU A 90 10.35 6.20 -2.12
C LEU A 90 9.88 7.38 -2.99
N LEU A 91 10.21 7.36 -4.28
CA LEU A 91 9.90 8.48 -5.18
C LEU A 91 8.42 8.57 -5.55
N SER A 92 7.78 7.41 -5.79
CA SER A 92 6.38 7.35 -6.23
C SER A 92 5.76 5.98 -5.96
N LEU A 93 4.44 5.96 -5.88
CA LEU A 93 3.64 4.75 -5.97
C LEU A 93 3.12 4.56 -7.41
N PRO A 94 2.73 3.34 -7.82
CA PRO A 94 2.17 3.09 -9.15
C PRO A 94 0.89 3.91 -9.45
N ASP A 95 0.84 4.53 -10.62
CA ASP A 95 -0.29 5.36 -11.07
C ASP A 95 -1.64 4.65 -11.14
N GLU A 96 -1.66 3.35 -11.49
CA GLU A 96 -2.88 2.57 -11.68
C GLU A 96 -3.32 1.80 -10.42
N LEU A 97 -2.74 2.12 -9.26
CA LEU A 97 -3.05 1.42 -8.02
C LEU A 97 -4.56 1.46 -7.75
N ARG A 98 -5.07 0.35 -7.23
CA ARG A 98 -6.46 0.14 -6.78
C ARG A 98 -6.51 -0.42 -5.38
N TYR A 99 -5.47 -1.14 -4.99
CA TYR A 99 -5.34 -1.74 -3.68
C TYR A 99 -3.89 -1.69 -3.23
N LEU A 100 -3.64 -1.03 -2.10
CA LEU A 100 -2.36 -1.01 -1.42
C LEU A 100 -2.53 -1.64 -0.04
N CYS A 101 -2.09 -2.88 0.12
CA CYS A 101 -1.88 -3.48 1.43
C CYS A 101 -0.39 -3.53 1.70
N TRP A 102 0.07 -2.81 2.71
CA TRP A 102 1.48 -2.81 3.09
C TRP A 102 1.60 -2.82 4.61
N LYS A 103 1.50 -4.02 5.19
CA LYS A 103 1.66 -4.18 6.64
C LYS A 103 3.09 -3.84 7.02
N GLY A 104 3.26 -3.02 8.06
CA GLY A 104 4.59 -2.60 8.46
C GLY A 104 5.27 -1.65 7.48
N TYR A 105 4.51 -0.83 6.73
CA TYR A 105 5.10 0.17 5.82
C TYR A 105 6.22 0.96 6.52
N PRO A 106 7.45 0.98 5.95
CA PRO A 106 8.65 1.34 6.70
C PRO A 106 8.94 2.84 6.75
N LEU A 107 8.34 3.64 5.87
CA LEU A 107 8.58 5.08 5.78
C LEU A 107 7.63 5.86 6.69
N LYS A 108 8.07 7.06 7.08
CA LYS A 108 7.31 7.98 7.95
C LYS A 108 6.13 8.66 7.24
N THR A 109 6.15 8.70 5.91
CA THR A 109 5.13 9.31 5.07
C THR A 109 5.06 8.60 3.71
N LEU A 110 3.94 8.71 3.01
CA LEU A 110 3.85 8.32 1.61
C LEU A 110 4.65 9.29 0.72
N PRO A 111 5.03 8.87 -0.51
CA PRO A 111 5.66 9.78 -1.47
C PRO A 111 4.82 11.04 -1.68
N THR A 112 5.48 12.18 -1.91
CA THR A 112 4.86 13.52 -1.93
C THR A 112 3.70 13.64 -2.91
N ARG A 113 3.71 12.86 -4.00
CA ARG A 113 2.59 12.79 -4.95
C ARG A 113 1.83 11.48 -4.76
N PHE A 114 0.66 11.57 -4.16
CA PHE A 114 -0.32 10.49 -4.08
C PHE A 114 -1.65 10.96 -4.69
N ASP A 115 -1.77 10.72 -5.99
CA ASP A 115 -2.87 11.15 -6.85
C ASP A 115 -3.52 9.91 -7.50
N PRO A 116 -4.33 9.15 -6.74
CA PRO A 116 -4.91 7.90 -7.23
C PRO A 116 -5.87 8.15 -8.40
N LYS A 117 -5.52 7.62 -9.58
CA LYS A 117 -6.34 7.73 -10.80
C LYS A 117 -7.52 6.76 -10.84
N ASN A 118 -7.50 5.73 -10.00
CA ASN A 118 -8.55 4.73 -9.87
C ASN A 118 -9.08 4.73 -8.44
N PRO A 119 -10.27 4.15 -8.18
CA PRO A 119 -10.70 3.85 -6.83
C PRO A 119 -9.62 3.06 -6.07
N VAL A 120 -9.13 3.61 -4.96
CA VAL A 120 -8.05 3.04 -4.16
C VAL A 120 -8.49 2.73 -2.73
N GLU A 121 -8.11 1.55 -2.28
CA GLU A 121 -8.10 1.18 -0.86
C GLU A 121 -6.66 1.16 -0.33
N LEU A 122 -6.42 1.88 0.76
CA LEU A 122 -5.15 1.91 1.49
C LEU A 122 -5.29 1.12 2.79
N ASP A 123 -4.51 0.05 2.95
CA ASP A 123 -4.37 -0.71 4.18
C ASP A 123 -2.89 -0.85 4.56
N MET A 124 -2.41 0.07 5.40
CA MET A 124 -1.02 0.13 5.86
C MET A 124 -0.95 -0.01 7.38
N GLY A 125 -1.65 -1.02 7.92
CA GLY A 125 -1.60 -1.32 9.35
C GLY A 125 -0.19 -1.66 9.86
N CYS A 126 0.03 -1.46 11.16
CA CYS A 126 1.31 -1.63 11.85
C CYS A 126 2.46 -0.80 11.27
N SER A 127 2.17 0.32 10.61
CA SER A 127 3.18 1.11 9.87
C SER A 127 4.01 2.02 10.77
N ARG A 128 5.14 2.50 10.22
CA ARG A 128 5.97 3.56 10.81
C ARG A 128 5.52 4.97 10.40
N VAL A 129 4.39 5.10 9.73
CA VAL A 129 3.85 6.39 9.28
C VAL A 129 3.59 7.28 10.48
N GLU A 130 4.13 8.50 10.43
CA GLU A 130 3.92 9.57 11.40
C GLU A 130 2.90 10.61 10.86
N LEU A 131 2.99 10.88 9.55
CA LEU A 131 2.10 11.74 8.77
C LEU A 131 1.79 11.01 7.45
N LEU A 132 0.52 10.90 7.06
CA LEU A 132 0.15 10.06 5.91
C LEU A 132 0.72 10.55 4.56
N TRP A 133 0.62 11.85 4.28
CA TRP A 133 1.24 12.53 3.13
C TRP A 133 1.42 14.02 3.42
N GLU A 134 2.30 14.66 2.67
CA GLU A 134 2.51 16.11 2.72
C GLU A 134 1.77 16.82 1.59
N GLY A 135 1.42 18.08 1.81
CA GLY A 135 0.75 18.91 0.81
C GLY A 135 -0.69 18.48 0.49
N LYS A 136 -1.29 19.19 -0.47
CA LYS A 136 -2.65 18.93 -0.94
C LYS A 136 -2.63 17.81 -1.99
N GLN A 137 -3.49 16.81 -1.80
CA GLN A 137 -3.66 15.68 -2.72
C GLN A 137 -5.05 15.73 -3.37
N ASP A 138 -5.17 15.19 -4.58
CA ASP A 138 -6.48 14.87 -5.17
C ASP A 138 -6.89 13.47 -4.70
N LEU A 139 -7.87 13.42 -3.79
CA LEU A 139 -8.28 12.20 -3.12
C LEU A 139 -9.65 11.72 -3.59
N VAL A 140 -10.18 12.26 -4.70
CA VAL A 140 -11.54 11.95 -5.16
C VAL A 140 -11.76 10.46 -5.32
N ASN A 141 -10.74 9.68 -5.67
CA ASN A 141 -10.85 8.23 -5.84
C ASN A 141 -10.47 7.40 -4.60
N LEU A 142 -10.13 8.03 -3.48
CA LEU A 142 -9.81 7.29 -2.26
C LEU A 142 -11.09 6.79 -1.59
N LYS A 143 -11.18 5.46 -1.38
CA LYS A 143 -12.37 4.82 -0.79
C LYS A 143 -12.15 4.33 0.64
N VAL A 144 -10.97 3.82 0.94
CA VAL A 144 -10.66 3.22 2.24
C VAL A 144 -9.31 3.68 2.73
N ILE A 145 -9.23 4.04 4.02
CA ILE A 145 -7.96 4.23 4.72
C ILE A 145 -7.97 3.37 5.98
N SER A 146 -7.02 2.44 6.08
CA SER A 146 -6.78 1.61 7.26
C SER A 146 -5.32 1.74 7.68
N LEU A 147 -5.09 2.29 8.87
CA LEU A 147 -3.78 2.43 9.52
C LEU A 147 -3.78 1.75 10.90
N VAL A 148 -4.61 0.73 11.08
CA VAL A 148 -4.74 -0.05 12.32
C VAL A 148 -3.37 -0.37 12.93
N ASP A 149 -3.22 -0.20 14.24
CA ASP A 149 -1.98 -0.47 14.99
C ASP A 149 -0.76 0.38 14.53
N SER A 150 -0.95 1.47 13.78
CA SER A 150 0.14 2.40 13.44
C SER A 150 0.37 3.36 14.60
N THR A 151 1.09 2.88 15.62
CA THR A 151 1.33 3.57 16.90
C THR A 151 2.23 4.81 16.77
N ASN A 152 2.88 5.00 15.63
CA ASN A 152 3.66 6.20 15.32
C ASN A 152 2.85 7.31 14.67
N LEU A 153 1.62 7.03 14.22
CA LEU A 153 0.79 8.01 13.53
C LEU A 153 0.44 9.15 14.48
N VAL A 154 0.85 10.37 14.13
CA VAL A 154 0.60 11.58 14.92
C VAL A 154 -0.54 12.40 14.33
N ARG A 155 -0.58 12.51 13.00
CA ARG A 155 -1.53 13.38 12.29
C ARG A 155 -2.01 12.75 10.98
N ILE A 156 -3.29 12.96 10.70
CA ILE A 156 -3.88 12.72 9.38
C ILE A 156 -4.08 14.07 8.68
N PRO A 157 -3.61 14.25 7.44
CA PRO A 157 -3.84 15.47 6.66
C PRO A 157 -5.32 15.73 6.39
N ASP A 158 -5.63 16.92 5.86
CA ASP A 158 -6.99 17.24 5.44
C ASP A 158 -7.53 16.24 4.39
N LEU A 159 -8.77 15.80 4.58
CA LEU A 159 -9.45 14.82 3.73
C LEU A 159 -10.62 15.45 2.95
N SER A 160 -10.73 16.78 2.85
CA SER A 160 -11.87 17.45 2.22
C SER A 160 -12.07 17.07 0.75
N SER A 161 -11.01 16.72 0.02
CA SER A 161 -11.08 16.25 -1.37
C SER A 161 -11.47 14.77 -1.51
N ALA A 162 -11.50 14.01 -0.41
CA ALA A 162 -11.79 12.57 -0.40
C ALA A 162 -13.29 12.27 -0.43
N THR A 163 -14.02 12.84 -1.39
CA THR A 163 -15.49 12.82 -1.45
C THR A 163 -16.09 11.42 -1.65
N ASN A 164 -15.30 10.44 -2.12
CA ASN A 164 -15.69 9.04 -2.24
C ASN A 164 -15.17 8.14 -1.10
N LEU A 165 -14.68 8.72 0.00
CA LEU A 165 -14.18 7.96 1.14
C LEU A 165 -15.36 7.30 1.87
N GLU A 166 -15.33 5.97 1.98
CA GLU A 166 -16.40 5.14 2.53
C GLU A 166 -16.07 4.61 3.93
N PHE A 167 -14.78 4.34 4.20
CA PHE A 167 -14.32 3.74 5.45
C PHE A 167 -12.96 4.27 5.92
N ILE A 168 -12.87 4.59 7.21
CA ILE A 168 -11.61 4.85 7.90
C ILE A 168 -11.43 3.96 9.12
N ASN A 169 -10.21 3.46 9.32
CA ASN A 169 -9.84 2.70 10.50
C ASN A 169 -8.45 3.07 11.01
N PHE A 170 -8.44 3.76 12.14
CA PHE A 170 -7.26 4.20 12.87
C PHE A 170 -7.20 3.51 14.25
N SER A 171 -7.84 2.35 14.43
CA SER A 171 -7.85 1.69 15.73
C SER A 171 -6.43 1.40 16.22
N ASN A 172 -6.19 1.67 17.50
CA ASN A 172 -4.91 1.51 18.20
C ASN A 172 -3.76 2.40 17.64
N CYS A 173 -4.09 3.52 17.00
CA CYS A 173 -3.14 4.59 16.69
C CYS A 173 -2.91 5.45 17.94
N THR A 174 -2.06 4.98 18.86
CA THR A 174 -1.93 5.55 20.21
C THR A 174 -1.38 6.97 20.28
N LYS A 175 -0.60 7.42 19.29
CA LYS A 175 -0.05 8.79 19.21
C LYS A 175 -0.90 9.78 18.41
N LEU A 176 -2.01 9.33 17.81
CA LEU A 176 -2.86 10.18 16.97
C LEU A 176 -3.51 11.26 17.84
N LEU A 177 -3.28 12.52 17.51
CA LEU A 177 -3.71 13.67 18.33
C LEU A 177 -5.10 14.19 17.99
N GLU A 178 -5.46 14.17 16.71
CA GLU A 178 -6.73 14.69 16.23
C GLU A 178 -7.15 13.97 14.94
N LEU A 179 -8.46 13.97 14.68
CA LEU A 179 -9.00 13.63 13.37
C LEU A 179 -9.28 14.93 12.60
N PRO A 180 -9.06 14.96 11.26
CA PRO A 180 -9.29 16.16 10.49
C PRO A 180 -10.78 16.53 10.50
N SER A 181 -11.09 17.81 10.73
CA SER A 181 -12.48 18.31 10.80
C SER A 181 -13.27 18.05 9.52
N SER A 182 -12.58 17.94 8.36
CA SER A 182 -13.19 17.61 7.08
C SER A 182 -13.92 16.26 7.07
N LEU A 183 -13.65 15.33 7.98
CA LEU A 183 -14.41 14.09 8.12
C LEU A 183 -15.91 14.32 8.31
N GLN A 184 -16.31 15.43 8.95
CA GLN A 184 -17.71 15.77 9.19
C GLN A 184 -18.47 16.12 7.90
N HIS A 185 -17.74 16.43 6.83
CA HIS A 185 -18.29 16.85 5.54
C HIS A 185 -18.22 15.73 4.49
N LEU A 186 -17.74 14.53 4.84
CA LEU A 186 -17.63 13.40 3.91
C LEU A 186 -18.94 12.61 3.87
N GLU A 187 -19.82 12.96 2.92
CA GLU A 187 -21.17 12.38 2.79
C GLU A 187 -21.20 10.86 2.61
N LYS A 188 -20.16 10.29 1.98
CA LYS A 188 -20.06 8.84 1.72
C LYS A 188 -19.41 8.05 2.84
N LEU A 189 -18.88 8.71 3.87
CA LEU A 189 -18.21 8.05 4.98
C LEU A 189 -19.24 7.33 5.85
N THR A 190 -19.32 6.00 5.69
CA THR A 190 -20.31 5.18 6.40
C THR A 190 -19.78 4.60 7.71
N ARG A 191 -18.45 4.43 7.81
CA ARG A 191 -17.82 3.74 8.93
C ARG A 191 -16.51 4.45 9.31
N SER A 192 -16.35 4.71 10.59
CA SER A 192 -15.10 5.19 11.17
C SER A 192 -14.77 4.40 12.43
N ASN A 193 -13.48 4.16 12.66
CA ASN A 193 -13.01 3.47 13.87
C ASN A 193 -11.72 4.11 14.37
N SER A 194 -11.76 4.63 15.58
CA SER A 194 -10.63 5.22 16.31
C SER A 194 -10.50 4.61 17.72
N ARG A 195 -10.99 3.38 17.90
CA ARG A 195 -10.89 2.67 19.19
C ARG A 195 -9.42 2.54 19.59
N LEU A 196 -9.14 2.67 20.89
CA LEU A 196 -7.80 2.54 21.45
C LEU A 196 -6.79 3.63 20.98
N CYS A 197 -7.25 4.72 20.36
CA CYS A 197 -6.47 5.94 20.20
C CYS A 197 -6.45 6.69 21.53
N LYS A 198 -5.33 6.60 22.27
CA LYS A 198 -5.26 7.12 23.65
C LYS A 198 -5.15 8.63 23.75
N ASN A 199 -4.66 9.29 22.70
CA ASN A 199 -4.40 10.72 22.66
C ASN A 199 -5.44 11.52 21.84
N LEU A 200 -6.51 10.86 21.38
CA LEU A 200 -7.58 11.45 20.57
C LEU A 200 -8.73 11.97 21.45
#